data_AF-A0AAX6FW95-F1
#
_entry.id   AF-A0AAX6FW95-F1
#
_cell.length_a   1.000
_cell.length_b   1.000
_cell.length_c   1.000
_cell.angle_alpha   90.00
_cell.angle_beta   90.00
_cell.angle_gamma   90.00
#
_symmetry.space_group_name_H-M   'P 1'
#
loop_
_entity.id
_entity.type
_entity.pdbx_description
1 polymer ?
#
loop_
_entity_poly.entity_id
_entity_poly.type
_entity_poly.pdbx_seq_one_letter_code
_entity_poly.pdbx_strand_id
1 'polypeptide(L)' 'MLQELGLLVWLDQAVDISALRRVNQALYLLTTGARESSFRNIKTIAECLADELINAAKGSSNNYAIKKKDEIEQFAKANR' A
#
# COMPACT_ATOMS: atom_id res chain seq x y z
N MET A 1 29.51 8.48 1.60
CA MET A 1 30.12 9.11 0.42
C MET A 1 29.21 8.93 -0.79
N LEU A 2 28.00 9.50 -0.76
CA LEU A 2 27.19 9.90 -1.92
C LEU A 2 25.95 10.60 -1.34
N GLN A 3 26.16 11.84 -0.87
CA GLN A 3 25.16 12.68 -0.20
C GLN A 3 25.05 14.06 -0.88
N GLU A 4 25.51 14.20 -2.13
CA GLU A 4 25.82 15.50 -2.77
C GLU A 4 25.04 15.81 -4.06
N LEU A 5 24.14 14.95 -4.54
CA LEU A 5 23.28 15.31 -5.69
C LEU A 5 21.93 15.81 -5.20
N GLY A 6 21.94 17.09 -4.82
CA GLY A 6 20.75 17.87 -4.56
C GLY A 6 19.75 17.76 -5.72
N LEU A 7 18.54 17.34 -5.36
CA LEU A 7 17.24 17.35 -6.05
C LEU A 7 16.60 15.96 -5.91
N LEU A 8 15.51 15.91 -5.12
CA LEU A 8 14.52 14.81 -4.98
C LEU A 8 14.54 13.89 -3.75
N VAL A 9 14.99 14.34 -2.56
CA VAL A 9 14.58 13.67 -1.29
C VAL A 9 14.44 14.69 -0.15
N TRP A 10 13.60 15.73 -0.25
CA TRP A 10 13.26 16.59 0.91
C TRP A 10 11.91 17.31 0.74
N LEU A 11 10.86 16.57 0.45
CA LEU A 11 9.51 17.01 0.83
C LEU A 11 8.89 15.88 1.62
N ASP A 12 9.54 15.53 2.72
CA ASP A 12 8.94 14.66 3.72
C ASP A 12 7.97 15.51 4.56
N GLN A 13 6.98 16.07 3.87
CA GLN A 13 5.96 16.92 4.43
C GLN A 13 4.66 16.14 4.33
N ALA A 14 4.00 15.91 5.47
CA ALA A 14 2.69 15.29 5.48
C ALA A 14 1.69 16.18 4.72
N VAL A 15 1.14 15.66 3.62
CA VAL A 15 0.09 16.34 2.83
C VAL A 15 -1.18 15.51 2.88
N ASP A 16 -2.33 16.19 3.05
CA ASP A 16 -3.63 15.53 3.03
C ASP A 16 -4.00 15.00 1.64
N ILE A 17 -4.56 13.79 1.63
CA ILE A 17 -4.89 13.05 0.41
C ILE A 17 -6.35 13.31 0.02
N SER A 18 -6.59 13.72 -1.23
CA SER A 18 -7.95 13.89 -1.75
C SER A 18 -8.77 12.60 -1.69
N ALA A 19 -10.10 12.71 -1.56
CA ALA A 19 -10.99 11.55 -1.45
C ALA A 19 -10.86 10.59 -2.65
N LEU A 20 -10.72 11.14 -3.87
CA LEU A 20 -10.52 10.35 -5.08
C LEU A 20 -9.17 9.60 -5.05
N ARG A 21 -8.09 10.25 -4.59
CA ARG A 21 -6.77 9.63 -4.51
C ARG A 21 -6.74 8.49 -3.49
N ARG A 22 -7.47 8.60 -2.38
CA ARG A 22 -7.63 7.49 -1.42
C ARG A 22 -8.25 6.23 -2.04
N VAL A 23 -9.31 6.39 -2.83
CA VAL A 23 -9.97 5.27 -3.52
C VAL A 23 -9.03 4.62 -4.54
N ASN A 24 -8.39 5.44 -5.38
CA ASN A 24 -7.45 4.93 -6.40
C ASN A 24 -6.26 4.20 -5.76
N GLN A 25 -5.75 4.71 -4.63
CA GLN A 25 -4.66 4.08 -3.89
C GLN A 25 -5.10 2.74 -3.28
N ALA A 26 -6.30 2.67 -2.70
CA ALA A 26 -6.83 1.43 -2.13
C ALA A 26 -7.01 0.34 -3.20
N LEU A 27 -7.58 0.70 -4.36
CA LEU A 27 -7.76 -0.24 -5.46
C LEU A 27 -6.41 -0.73 -6.00
N TYR A 28 -5.46 0.18 -6.19
CA TYR A 28 -4.11 -0.17 -6.62
C TYR A 28 -3.46 -1.17 -5.66
N LEU A 29 -3.43 -0.87 -4.35
CA LEU A 29 -2.82 -1.73 -3.35
C LEU A 29 -3.44 -3.13 -3.28
N LEU A 30 -4.77 -3.25 -3.42
CA LEU A 30 -5.45 -4.54 -3.47
C LEU A 30 -5.08 -5.35 -4.71
N THR A 31 -5.06 -4.72 -5.90
CA THR A 31 -4.70 -5.41 -7.14
C THR A 31 -3.22 -5.81 -7.19
N THR A 32 -2.32 -5.00 -6.63
CA THR A 32 -0.90 -5.32 -6.50
C THR A 32 -0.69 -6.47 -5.53
N GLY A 33 -1.33 -6.45 -4.35
CA GLY A 33 -1.26 -7.54 -3.37
C GLY A 33 -1.76 -8.86 -3.94
N ALA A 34 -2.92 -8.85 -4.61
CA ALA A 34 -3.48 -10.05 -5.26
C ALA A 34 -2.56 -10.60 -6.36
N ARG A 35 -1.93 -9.71 -7.14
CA ARG A 35 -0.97 -10.11 -8.18
C ARG A 35 0.27 -10.75 -7.56
N GLU A 36 0.85 -10.16 -6.52
CA GLU A 36 2.04 -10.69 -5.84
C GLU A 36 1.74 -12.03 -5.14
N SER A 37 0.59 -12.13 -4.46
CA SER A 37 0.13 -13.35 -3.78
C SER A 37 -0.19 -14.52 -4.72
N SER A 38 -0.62 -14.21 -5.96
CA SER A 38 -0.88 -15.19 -7.02
C SER A 38 0.39 -15.61 -7.77
N PHE A 39 1.47 -14.83 -7.69
CA PHE A 39 2.69 -15.12 -8.41
C PHE A 39 3.39 -16.35 -7.83
N ARG A 40 3.55 -17.39 -8.66
CA ARG A 40 4.13 -18.71 -8.28
C ARG A 40 3.29 -19.49 -7.26
N ASN A 41 2.00 -19.19 -7.17
CA ASN A 41 1.06 -19.94 -6.32
C ASN A 41 0.21 -20.90 -7.16
N ILE A 42 -0.32 -21.94 -6.53
CA ILE A 42 -1.28 -22.88 -7.13
C ILE A 42 -2.68 -22.24 -7.22
N LYS A 43 -2.98 -21.32 -6.29
CA LYS A 43 -4.24 -20.56 -6.26
C LYS A 43 -4.35 -19.62 -7.46
N THR A 44 -5.55 -19.51 -8.00
CA THR A 44 -5.85 -18.56 -9.08
C THR A 44 -5.87 -17.13 -8.57
N ILE A 45 -5.68 -16.15 -9.47
CA ILE A 45 -5.73 -14.73 -9.09
C ILE A 45 -7.09 -14.32 -8.48
N ALA A 46 -8.18 -14.99 -8.87
CA ALA A 46 -9.51 -14.75 -8.33
C ALA A 46 -9.63 -15.20 -6.87
N GLU A 47 -9.06 -16.35 -6.52
CA GLU A 47 -9.04 -16.87 -5.15
C GLU A 47 -8.15 -16.00 -4.24
N CYS A 48 -6.97 -15.63 -4.72
CA CYS A 48 -6.09 -14.71 -4.01
C CYS A 48 -6.78 -13.35 -3.77
N LEU A 49 -7.44 -12.80 -4.78
CA LEU A 49 -8.17 -11.54 -4.65
C LEU A 49 -9.34 -11.63 -3.65
N ALA A 50 -10.08 -12.73 -3.64
CA ALA A 50 -11.16 -12.95 -2.69
C ALA A 50 -10.63 -13.06 -1.25
N ASP A 51 -9.56 -13.81 -1.03
CA ASP A 51 -8.86 -13.90 0.25
C ASP A 51 -8.38 -12.51 0.70
N GLU A 52 -7.82 -11.72 -0.22
CA GLU A 52 -7.34 -10.37 0.06
C GLU A 52 -8.48 -9.42 0.47
N LEU A 53 -9.62 -9.47 -0.22
CA LEU A 53 -10.80 -8.66 0.09
C LEU A 53 -11.41 -9.01 1.44
N ILE A 54 -11.53 -10.31 1.76
CA ILE A 54 -12.06 -10.77 3.04
C ILE A 54 -11.14 -10.34 4.19
N ASN A 55 -9.82 -10.43 3.99
CA ASN A 55 -8.84 -9.99 4.99
C ASN A 55 -8.78 -8.46 5.11
N ALA A 56 -8.98 -7.72 4.01
CA ALA A 56 -9.12 -6.26 4.01
C ALA A 56 -10.33 -5.81 4.83
N ALA A 57 -11.49 -6.45 4.61
CA ALA A 57 -12.73 -6.13 5.32
C ALA A 57 -12.61 -6.38 6.83
N LYS A 58 -11.82 -7.38 7.23
CA LYS A 58 -11.51 -7.69 8.63
C LYS A 58 -10.42 -6.80 9.25
N GLY A 59 -9.76 -5.96 8.45
CA GLY A 59 -8.61 -5.16 8.91
C GLY A 59 -7.41 -6.01 9.32
N SER A 60 -7.26 -7.21 8.75
CA SER A 60 -6.15 -8.10 9.11
C SER A 60 -4.84 -7.60 8.52
N SER A 61 -3.79 -7.55 9.35
CA SER A 61 -2.42 -7.21 8.95
C SER A 61 -1.77 -8.28 8.06
N ASN A 62 -2.44 -9.41 7.81
CA ASN A 62 -2.00 -10.37 6.80
C ASN A 62 -2.19 -9.87 5.38
N ASN A 63 -3.03 -8.85 5.16
CA ASN A 63 -3.25 -8.26 3.84
C ASN A 63 -2.16 -7.23 3.50
N TYR A 64 -1.62 -7.32 2.28
CA TYR A 64 -0.67 -6.36 1.71
C TYR A 64 -1.20 -4.91 1.74
N ALA A 65 -2.47 -4.71 1.37
CA ALA A 65 -3.04 -3.38 1.26
C ALA A 65 -3.14 -2.65 2.61
N ILE A 66 -3.44 -3.37 3.69
CA ILE A 66 -3.54 -2.82 5.05
C ILE A 66 -2.14 -2.45 5.58
N LYS A 67 -1.17 -3.36 5.43
CA LYS A 67 0.23 -3.09 5.81
C LYS A 67 0.77 -1.82 5.14
N LYS A 68 0.61 -1.71 3.82
CA LYS A 68 1.10 -0.54 3.08
C LYS A 68 0.37 0.74 3.44
N LYS A 69 -0.93 0.67 3.70
CA LYS A 69 -1.70 1.83 4.19
C LYS A 69 -1.15 2.30 5.54
N ASP A 70 -0.96 1.40 6.49
CA ASP A 70 -0.50 1.73 7.85
C ASP A 70 0.94 2.27 7.84
N GLU A 71 1.82 1.71 7.01
CA GLU A 71 3.17 2.24 6.79
C GLU A 71 3.15 3.70 6.32
N ILE A 72 2.29 4.03 5.34
CA ILE A 72 2.16 5.40 4.80
C ILE A 72 1.60 6.35 5.86
N GLU A 73 0.59 5.92 6.62
CA GLU A 73 0.01 6.74 7.70
C GLU A 73 0.99 6.94 8.86
N GLN A 74 1.82 5.95 9.17
CA GLN A 74 2.86 6.06 10.19
C GLN A 74 3.99 7.00 9.75
N PHE A 75 4.41 6.91 8.49
CA PHE A 75 5.41 7.81 7.92
C PHE A 75 4.89 9.26 7.90
N ALA A 76 3.63 9.47 7.49
CA ALA A 76 2.98 10.78 7.54
C ALA A 76 2.84 11.34 8.96
N LYS A 77 2.74 10.51 10.01
CA LYS A 77 2.76 10.98 11.40
C LYS A 77 4.15 11.37 11.88
N ALA A 78 5.19 10.67 11.43
CA ALA A 78 6.57 10.94 11.81
C ALA A 78 7.09 12.25 11.21
N ASN A 79 6.58 12.62 10.03
CA ASN A 79 7.02 13.76 9.23
C ASN A 79 6.00 14.92 9.22
N ARG A 80 5.29 15.10 10.34
CA ARG A 80 4.43 16.25 10.60
C ARG A 80 5.18 17.38 11.28
#